data_AF-A0A9P5IR56-F1
#
_entry.id   AF-A0A9P5IR56-F1
#
_cell.length_a   1.000
_cell.length_b   1.000
_cell.length_c   1.000
_cell.angle_alpha   90.00
_cell.angle_beta   90.00
_cell.angle_gamma   90.00
#
_symmetry.space_group_name_H-M   'P 1'
#
loop_
_entity.id
_entity.type
_entity.pdbx_description
1 polymer ?
#
loop_
_entity_poly.entity_id
_entity_poly.type
_entity_poly.pdbx_seq_one_letter_code
_entity_poly.pdbx_strand_id
1 'polypeptide(L)'
;MDNRIKLDKPAGGVIPHHSDQFMYESDDQIVIAIDFGTTFTGAAYAFLDDENPRVVGVDILPGLTEKQPKIPTILSYNGSGGSFTWGSQAHHGRMIRGIKLLLDPTQAIPSYVLA
;
A
#
# COMPACT_ATOMS: atom_id res chain seq x y z
N MET A 1 13.78 -12.17 33.68
CA MET A 1 14.92 -11.32 34.08
C MET A 1 15.08 -10.29 32.98
N ASP A 2 14.79 -9.04 33.31
CA ASP A 2 14.65 -7.92 32.37
C ASP A 2 16.04 -7.35 32.08
N ASN A 3 16.67 -7.72 30.96
CA ASN A 3 17.97 -7.20 30.54
C ASN A 3 17.78 -5.93 29.70
N ARG A 4 17.35 -4.84 30.35
CA ARG A 4 17.40 -3.51 29.74
C ARG A 4 18.83 -3.00 29.79
N ILE A 5 19.48 -2.96 28.63
CA ILE A 5 20.75 -2.25 28.44
C ILE A 5 20.47 -0.77 28.72
N LYS A 6 21.13 -0.24 29.77
CA LYS A 6 21.13 1.20 30.04
C LYS A 6 21.95 1.87 28.94
N LEU A 7 21.32 2.79 28.20
CA LEU A 7 22.05 3.67 27.31
C LEU A 7 22.57 4.86 28.12
N ASP A 8 23.89 4.94 28.23
CA ASP A 8 24.56 6.02 28.92
C ASP A 8 24.35 7.32 28.14
N LYS A 9 23.86 8.37 28.82
CA LYS A 9 23.76 9.70 28.23
C LYS A 9 25.18 10.20 27.91
N PRO A 10 25.53 10.51 26.65
CA PRO A 10 26.82 11.11 26.37
C PRO A 10 26.85 12.50 27.01
N ALA A 11 27.77 12.67 27.95
CA ALA A 11 28.21 13.96 28.44
C ALA A 11 29.13 14.56 27.38
N GLY A 12 28.76 15.72 26.84
CA GLY A 12 29.60 16.47 25.92
C GLY A 12 28.89 16.77 24.60
N GLY A 13 28.72 18.06 24.31
CA GLY A 13 28.09 18.55 23.11
C GLY A 13 28.85 18.13 21.85
N VAL A 14 28.33 17.11 21.19
CA VAL A 14 28.57 16.86 19.77
C VAL A 14 27.20 16.96 19.12
N ILE A 15 27.00 17.97 18.27
CA ILE A 15 25.81 18.04 17.42
C ILE A 15 26.04 17.01 16.31
N PRO A 16 25.26 15.92 16.23
CA PRO A 16 25.44 14.94 15.18
C PRO A 16 25.14 15.60 13.82
N HIS A 17 26.03 15.38 12.86
CA HIS A 17 25.84 15.81 11.48
C HIS A 17 24.59 15.11 10.90
N HIS A 18 23.85 15.80 10.03
CA HIS A 18 22.60 15.34 9.39
C HIS A 18 22.73 13.99 8.62
N SER A 19 23.94 13.46 8.47
CA SER A 19 24.24 12.16 7.83
C SER A 19 24.17 10.96 8.78
N ASP A 20 24.14 11.15 10.11
CA ASP A 20 24.00 10.05 11.06
C ASP A 20 22.51 9.82 11.39
N GLN A 21 21.72 9.53 10.35
CA GLN A 21 20.45 8.87 10.57
C GLN A 21 20.78 7.46 11.07
N PHE A 22 20.68 7.24 12.37
CA PHE A 22 20.54 5.90 12.93
C PHE A 22 19.32 5.26 12.25
N MET A 23 19.59 4.52 11.18
CA MET A 23 18.58 3.72 10.51
C MET A 23 18.21 2.66 11.54
N TYR A 24 17.04 2.81 12.16
CA TYR A 24 16.46 1.76 12.98
C TYR A 24 16.10 0.63 12.02
N GLU A 25 17.06 -0.26 11.80
CA GLU A 25 16.82 -1.54 11.15
C GLU A 25 16.07 -2.38 12.19
N SER A 26 14.75 -2.44 12.03
CA SER A 26 13.92 -3.34 12.82
C SER A 26 14.05 -4.73 12.23
N ASP A 27 14.28 -5.73 13.07
CA ASP A 27 14.18 -7.14 12.67
C ASP A 27 12.73 -7.51 12.27
N ASP A 28 11.75 -6.69 12.67
CA ASP A 28 10.34 -6.88 12.33
C ASP A 28 10.08 -6.57 10.84
N GLN A 29 9.71 -7.59 10.09
CA GLN A 29 9.35 -7.47 8.66
C GLN A 29 7.86 -7.76 8.45
N ILE A 30 7.23 -7.02 7.53
CA ILE A 30 5.87 -7.27 7.03
C ILE A 30 5.91 -7.51 5.52
N VAL A 31 5.26 -8.58 5.07
CA VAL A 31 5.02 -8.85 3.65
C VAL A 31 3.59 -8.47 3.33
N ILE A 32 3.38 -7.69 2.27
CA ILE A 32 2.06 -7.32 1.76
C ILE A 32 1.92 -7.90 0.36
N ALA A 33 0.90 -8.73 0.17
CA ALA A 33 0.49 -9.24 -1.13
C ALA A 33 -0.69 -8.42 -1.66
N ILE A 34 -0.57 -7.92 -2.89
CA ILE A 34 -1.63 -7.17 -3.58
C ILE A 34 -2.07 -7.98 -4.79
N ASP A 35 -3.33 -8.42 -4.80
CA ASP A 35 -3.97 -8.95 -6.00
C ASP A 35 -4.52 -7.78 -6.80
N PHE A 36 -3.76 -7.30 -7.77
CA PHE A 36 -4.20 -6.24 -8.67
C PHE A 36 -4.89 -6.87 -9.89
N GLY A 37 -6.20 -7.05 -9.83
CA GLY A 37 -7.00 -7.59 -10.92
C GLY A 37 -7.39 -6.54 -11.96
N THR A 38 -8.03 -6.98 -13.05
CA THR A 38 -8.60 -6.06 -14.05
C THR A 38 -9.89 -5.40 -13.53
N THR A 39 -10.67 -6.15 -12.74
CA THR A 39 -11.99 -5.73 -12.24
C THR A 39 -11.99 -5.48 -10.74
N PHE A 40 -11.28 -6.30 -9.98
CA PHE A 40 -11.24 -6.23 -8.52
C PHE A 40 -9.80 -6.33 -8.00
N THR A 41 -9.51 -5.59 -6.94
CA THR A 41 -8.24 -5.57 -6.22
C THR A 41 -8.45 -6.05 -4.79
N GLY A 42 -7.55 -6.89 -4.29
CA GLY A 42 -7.51 -7.33 -2.89
C GLY A 42 -6.11 -7.21 -2.30
N ALA A 43 -6.00 -7.32 -0.97
CA ALA A 43 -4.72 -7.32 -0.28
C ALA A 43 -4.71 -8.32 0.88
N ALA A 44 -3.53 -8.81 1.20
CA ALA A 44 -3.26 -9.62 2.38
C ALA A 44 -1.88 -9.26 2.92
N TYR A 45 -1.61 -9.56 4.19
CA TYR A 45 -0.31 -9.34 4.80
C TYR A 45 0.07 -10.46 5.76
N ALA A 46 1.36 -10.54 6.09
CA ALA A 46 1.89 -11.39 7.16
C ALA A 46 3.08 -10.69 7.83
N PHE A 47 3.18 -10.78 9.15
CA PHE A 47 4.39 -10.41 9.89
C PHE A 47 5.34 -11.61 9.92
N LEU A 48 6.64 -11.36 9.73
CA LEU A 48 7.69 -12.39 9.63
C LEU A 48 8.49 -12.58 10.93
N ASP A 49 8.07 -11.94 12.00
CA ASP A 49 8.65 -12.06 13.34
C ASP A 49 8.27 -13.39 14.05
N ASP A 50 7.34 -14.15 13.49
CA ASP A 50 6.91 -15.47 13.96
C ASP A 50 7.59 -16.61 13.17
N GLU A 51 7.96 -17.71 13.84
CA GLU A 51 8.45 -18.94 13.19
C GLU A 51 7.41 -19.53 12.21
N ASN A 52 6.13 -19.20 12.38
CA ASN A 52 5.04 -19.60 11.49
C ASN A 52 4.12 -18.43 11.10
N PRO A 53 4.55 -17.58 10.14
CA PRO A 53 3.82 -16.38 9.73
C PRO A 53 2.38 -16.68 9.27
N ARG A 54 1.40 -16.00 9.88
CA ARG A 54 0.00 -16.11 9.47
C ARG A 54 -0.36 -15.07 8.42
N VAL A 55 -0.88 -15.52 7.28
CA VAL A 55 -1.46 -14.64 6.27
C VAL A 55 -2.84 -14.14 6.73
N VAL A 56 -3.03 -12.83 6.72
CA VAL A 56 -4.27 -12.15 7.07
C VAL A 56 -4.78 -11.37 5.85
N GLY A 57 -5.98 -11.69 5.39
CA GLY A 57 -6.66 -10.93 4.34
C GLY A 57 -7.15 -9.57 4.85
N VAL A 58 -7.03 -8.54 4.02
CA VAL A 58 -7.60 -7.22 4.28
C VAL A 58 -9.04 -7.21 3.80
N ASP A 59 -9.99 -7.19 4.74
CA ASP A 59 -11.43 -7.19 4.46
C ASP A 59 -12.09 -5.81 4.65
N ILE A 60 -11.37 -4.83 5.19
CA ILE A 60 -11.82 -3.43 5.31
C ILE A 60 -10.85 -2.54 4.54
N LEU A 61 -11.23 -2.27 3.29
CA LEU A 61 -10.52 -1.37 2.38
C LEU A 61 -11.21 0.00 2.34
N PRO A 62 -10.50 1.07 1.93
CA PRO A 62 -11.09 2.42 1.89
C PRO A 62 -12.37 2.50 1.07
N GLY A 63 -13.37 3.19 1.61
CA GLY A 63 -14.68 3.39 0.97
C GLY A 63 -15.68 2.25 1.16
N LEU A 64 -15.32 1.17 1.86
CA LEU A 64 -16.27 0.11 2.22
C LEU A 64 -17.09 0.48 3.45
N THR A 65 -18.40 0.16 3.41
CA THR A 65 -19.31 0.19 4.56
C THR A 65 -19.43 -1.17 5.24
N GLU A 66 -19.04 -2.24 4.55
CA GLU A 66 -19.10 -3.62 5.00
C GLU A 66 -17.82 -4.37 4.65
N LYS A 67 -17.50 -5.44 5.39
CA LYS A 67 -16.31 -6.26 5.15
C LYS A 67 -16.41 -6.97 3.79
N GLN A 68 -15.45 -6.71 2.91
CA GLN A 68 -15.31 -7.43 1.64
C GLN A 68 -13.82 -7.68 1.31
N PRO A 69 -13.46 -8.89 0.83
CA PRO A 69 -12.07 -9.26 0.59
C PRO A 69 -11.45 -8.55 -0.63
N LYS A 70 -12.27 -7.91 -1.47
CA LYS A 70 -11.83 -7.18 -2.67
C LYS A 70 -12.71 -5.95 -2.91
N ILE A 71 -12.14 -4.97 -3.58
CA ILE A 71 -12.81 -3.74 -4.04
C ILE A 71 -12.64 -3.56 -5.55
N PRO A 72 -13.49 -2.78 -6.25
CA PRO A 72 -13.32 -2.53 -7.68
C PRO A 72 -11.94 -1.92 -8.02
N THR A 73 -11.32 -2.36 -9.12
CA THR A 73 -10.08 -1.76 -9.64
C THR A 73 -10.41 -0.51 -10.45
N ILE A 74 -10.71 0.57 -9.72
CA ILE A 74 -11.15 1.85 -10.28
C ILE A 74 -10.25 2.97 -9.75
N LEU A 75 -9.96 3.94 -10.62
CA LEU A 75 -9.34 5.22 -10.27
C LEU A 75 -10.23 6.36 -10.78
N SER A 76 -10.32 7.46 -10.04
CA SER A 76 -11.03 8.66 -10.49
C SER A 76 -10.28 9.90 -10.00
N TYR A 77 -10.02 10.82 -10.94
CA TYR A 77 -9.39 12.11 -10.68
C TYR A 77 -10.40 13.23 -10.96
N ASN A 78 -10.41 14.27 -10.12
CA ASN A 78 -11.16 15.50 -10.38
C ASN A 78 -10.21 16.62 -10.88
N GLY A 79 -10.51 17.18 -12.05
CA GLY A 79 -9.61 18.07 -12.79
C GLY A 79 -9.40 19.47 -12.18
N SER A 80 -10.19 19.89 -11.20
CA SER A 80 -10.12 21.26 -10.65
C SER A 80 -9.50 21.38 -9.26
N GLY A 81 -9.00 20.30 -8.66
CA GLY A 81 -8.46 20.39 -7.28
C GLY A 81 -7.61 19.22 -6.79
N GLY A 82 -7.16 18.32 -7.67
CA GLY A 82 -6.24 17.24 -7.30
C GLY A 82 -6.87 16.15 -6.42
N SER A 83 -8.20 16.10 -6.26
CA SER A 83 -8.83 15.03 -5.50
C SER A 83 -8.79 13.72 -6.30
N PHE A 84 -8.27 12.70 -5.64
CA PHE A 84 -8.09 11.34 -6.16
C PHE A 84 -8.92 10.39 -5.31
N THR A 85 -9.61 9.46 -5.97
CA THR A 85 -10.36 8.39 -5.32
C THR A 85 -10.09 7.09 -6.04
N TRP A 86 -10.13 5.98 -5.32
CA TRP A 86 -9.89 4.65 -5.84
C TRP A 86 -10.78 3.62 -5.16
N GLY A 87 -10.81 2.41 -5.71
CA GLY A 87 -11.47 1.30 -5.02
C GLY A 87 -12.99 1.50 -4.91
N SER A 88 -13.50 1.36 -3.69
CA SER A 88 -14.92 1.55 -3.35
C SER A 88 -15.26 2.96 -2.86
N GLN A 89 -14.32 3.91 -2.89
CA GLN A 89 -14.60 5.29 -2.47
C GLN A 89 -15.61 5.98 -3.40
N ALA A 90 -16.31 7.00 -2.89
CA ALA A 90 -17.23 7.79 -3.71
C ALA A 90 -16.47 8.55 -4.81
N HIS A 91 -16.77 8.25 -6.07
CA HIS A 91 -16.12 8.86 -7.23
C HIS A 91 -16.94 10.05 -7.75
N HIS A 92 -16.30 11.21 -7.87
CA HIS A 92 -16.95 12.45 -8.36
C HIS A 92 -16.50 12.86 -9.77
N GLY A 93 -15.51 12.16 -10.34
CA GLY A 93 -14.96 12.42 -11.67
C GLY A 93 -15.20 11.24 -12.62
N ARG A 94 -14.48 11.26 -13.75
CA ARG A 94 -14.48 10.12 -14.68
C ARG A 94 -13.80 8.92 -14.02
N MET A 95 -14.51 7.79 -13.97
CA MET A 95 -13.96 6.52 -13.52
C MET A 95 -13.11 5.87 -14.63
N ILE A 96 -11.86 5.60 -14.32
CA ILE A 96 -10.92 4.83 -15.13
C ILE A 96 -11.00 3.38 -14.65
N ARG A 97 -11.19 2.45 -15.59
CA ARG A 97 -11.35 1.00 -15.33
C ARG A 97 -10.50 0.21 -16.31
N GLY A 98 -10.19 -1.04 -15.96
CA GLY A 98 -9.42 -1.93 -16.85
C GLY A 98 -7.97 -1.47 -17.06
N ILE A 99 -7.43 -0.62 -16.19
CA ILE A 99 -6.08 -0.06 -16.32
C ILE A 99 -5.00 -1.14 -16.37
N LYS A 100 -5.24 -2.30 -15.74
CA LYS A 100 -4.34 -3.47 -15.83
C LYS A 100 -4.04 -3.88 -17.28
N LEU A 101 -5.01 -3.72 -18.18
CA LEU A 101 -4.85 -4.05 -19.61
C LEU A 101 -3.95 -3.06 -20.37
N LEU A 102 -3.58 -1.95 -19.73
CA LEU A 102 -2.69 -0.93 -20.30
C LEU A 102 -1.29 -0.96 -19.67
N LEU A 103 -1.05 -1.87 -18.71
CA LEU A 103 0.24 -1.99 -18.02
C LEU A 103 1.25 -2.84 -18.79
N ASP A 104 0.81 -3.64 -19.75
CA ASP A 104 1.69 -4.31 -20.70
C ASP A 104 1.91 -3.38 -21.91
N PRO A 105 3.10 -2.76 -22.04
CA PRO A 105 3.38 -1.84 -23.14
C PRO A 105 3.45 -2.53 -24.50
N THR A 106 3.54 -3.87 -24.53
CA THR A 106 3.54 -4.67 -25.76
C THR A 106 2.15 -5.16 -26.15
N GLN A 107 1.15 -4.99 -25.28
CA GLN A 107 -0.22 -5.39 -25.56
C GLN A 107 -0.83 -4.53 -26.66
N ALA A 108 -1.28 -5.17 -27.74
CA ALA A 108 -2.03 -4.50 -28.79
C ALA A 108 -3.30 -3.87 -28.20
N ILE A 109 -3.56 -2.60 -28.52
CA ILE A 109 -4.74 -1.88 -28.07
C ILE A 109 -5.99 -2.65 -28.52
N PRO A 110 -6.84 -3.12 -27.59
CA PRO A 110 -8.04 -3.87 -27.97
C PRO A 110 -8.97 -3.01 -28.82
N SER A 111 -9.61 -3.60 -29.83
CA SER A 111 -10.45 -2.90 -30.82
C SER A 111 -11.66 -2.15 -30.25
N TYR A 112 -12.02 -2.40 -28.98
CA TYR A 112 -13.10 -1.74 -28.26
C TYR A 112 -12.64 -0.49 -27.47
N VAL A 113 -11.34 -0.19 -27.43
CA VAL A 113 -10.79 1.06 -26.86
C VAL A 113 -10.72 2.08 -27.99
N LEU A 114 -11.62 3.07 -27.99
CA LEU A 114 -11.64 4.15 -28.97
C LEU A 114 -10.36 4.99 -28.83
N ALA A 115 -9.67 5.22 -29.96
CA ALA A 115 -8.49 6.07 -30.08
C ALA A 115 -8.81 7.55 -29.79
#